data_AF-A0AAJ0MIR8-F1
#
_entry.id   AF-A0AAJ0MIR8-F1
#
_cell.length_a   1.000
_cell.length_b   1.000
_cell.length_c   1.000
_cell.angle_alpha   90.00
_cell.angle_beta   90.00
_cell.angle_gamma   90.00
#
_symmetry.space_group_name_H-M   'P 1'
#
loop_
_entity.id
_entity.type
_entity.pdbx_description
1 polymer ?
#
loop_
_entity_poly.entity_id
_entity_poly.type
_entity_poly.pdbx_seq_one_letter_code
_entity_poly.pdbx_strand_id
1 'polypeptide(L)'
;MAIPSVSQASFAAALLLSIYWSYIALTPPHPPTAPTFTPSKDVLKGLHLTKRHATLVVLAPTALLALHMAYLALYPPAHTRINRALLTWSPATLLPLALLLGVAIPLRLQAYAVLGANFTFALTAPQTLYTDGVYQYIQHPGYTSFVMLVACHWALFYRTDGVQSAWFSEGVYARRVREEEGMLSGLFGAVWDEWHANTARFVPYVF
;
A
#
# COMPACT_ATOMS: atom_id res chain seq x y z
N MET A 1 4.35 -13.78 -28.04
CA MET A 1 4.25 -12.69 -27.04
C MET A 1 5.24 -11.62 -27.48
N ALA A 2 4.82 -10.36 -27.65
CA ALA A 2 5.71 -9.30 -28.12
C ALA A 2 6.82 -9.00 -27.08
N ILE A 3 8.00 -8.61 -27.55
CA ILE A 3 9.12 -8.24 -26.67
C ILE A 3 8.79 -6.89 -26.00
N PRO A 4 8.87 -6.78 -24.66
CA PRO A 4 8.62 -5.51 -23.98
C PRO A 4 9.60 -4.42 -24.41
N SER A 5 9.11 -3.19 -24.57
CA SER A 5 9.96 -2.03 -24.82
C SER A 5 10.82 -1.68 -23.59
N VAL A 6 11.91 -0.93 -23.81
CA VAL A 6 12.77 -0.42 -22.72
C VAL A 6 11.97 0.38 -21.69
N SER A 7 10.98 1.17 -22.14
CA SER A 7 10.10 1.95 -21.27
C SER A 7 9.25 1.07 -20.35
N GLN A 8 8.67 -0.01 -20.89
CA GLN A 8 7.89 -0.97 -20.09
C GLN A 8 8.79 -1.73 -19.11
N ALA A 9 9.97 -2.17 -19.57
CA ALA A 9 10.93 -2.87 -18.73
C ALA A 9 11.44 -1.98 -17.58
N SER A 10 11.77 -0.72 -17.86
CA SER A 10 12.24 0.23 -16.83
C SER A 10 11.14 0.59 -15.83
N PHE A 11 9.90 0.73 -16.28
CA PHE A 11 8.75 0.96 -15.40
C PHE A 11 8.50 -0.24 -14.48
N ALA A 12 8.44 -1.46 -15.03
CA ALA A 12 8.29 -2.68 -14.25
C ALA A 12 9.43 -2.85 -13.23
N ALA A 13 10.67 -2.58 -13.63
CA ALA A 13 11.82 -2.59 -12.73
C ALA A 13 11.68 -1.55 -11.61
N ALA A 14 11.22 -0.33 -11.90
CA ALA A 14 11.02 0.70 -10.89
C ALA A 14 9.94 0.31 -9.86
N LEU A 15 8.85 -0.33 -10.28
CA LEU A 15 7.83 -0.87 -9.38
C LEU A 15 8.42 -1.91 -8.43
N LEU A 16 9.18 -2.88 -8.97
CA LEU A 16 9.80 -3.94 -8.15
C LEU A 16 10.87 -3.39 -7.21
N LEU A 17 11.70 -2.45 -7.68
CA LEU A 17 12.68 -1.75 -6.87
C LEU A 17 12.02 -0.97 -5.73
N SER A 18 10.85 -0.36 -5.97
CA SER A 18 10.11 0.35 -4.93
C SER A 18 9.68 -0.56 -3.79
N ILE A 19 9.27 -1.80 -4.09
CA ILE A 19 8.93 -2.80 -3.07
C ILE A 19 10.18 -3.30 -2.35
N TYR A 20 11.24 -3.63 -3.10
CA TYR A 20 12.50 -4.08 -2.52
C TYR A 20 13.07 -3.06 -1.54
N TRP A 21 13.16 -1.79 -1.95
CA TRP A 21 13.69 -0.74 -1.08
C TRP A 21 12.75 -0.37 0.06
N SER A 22 11.44 -0.49 -0.12
CA SER A 22 10.48 -0.36 0.97
C SER A 22 10.63 -1.47 2.01
N TYR A 23 10.91 -2.71 1.56
CA TYR A 23 11.23 -3.81 2.48
C TYR A 23 12.48 -3.50 3.30
N ILE A 24 13.55 -3.02 2.68
CA ILE A 24 14.76 -2.58 3.39
C ILE A 24 14.43 -1.45 4.38
N ALA A 25 13.69 -0.42 3.93
CA ALA A 25 13.33 0.72 4.77
C ALA A 25 12.43 0.33 5.95
N LEU A 26 11.59 -0.69 5.83
CA LEU A 26 10.70 -1.16 6.91
C LEU A 26 11.30 -2.31 7.73
N THR A 27 12.50 -2.79 7.39
CA THR A 27 13.20 -3.82 8.16
C THR A 27 14.16 -3.16 9.13
N PRO A 28 14.18 -3.55 10.42
CA PRO A 28 15.15 -3.04 11.37
C PRO A 28 16.59 -3.29 10.88
N PRO A 29 17.50 -2.29 10.90
CA PRO A 29 18.88 -2.48 10.46
C PRO A 29 19.67 -3.39 11.42
N HIS A 30 19.20 -3.53 12.65
CA HIS A 30 19.85 -4.29 13.71
C HIS A 30 18.85 -5.20 14.43
N PRO A 31 19.29 -6.38 14.92
CA PRO A 31 18.45 -7.22 15.76
C PRO A 31 18.07 -6.47 17.05
N PRO A 32 16.91 -6.78 17.64
CA PRO A 32 16.47 -6.12 18.88
C PRO A 32 17.50 -6.33 19.99
N THR A 33 18.06 -5.25 20.51
CA THR A 33 18.83 -5.28 21.76
C THR A 33 17.89 -5.41 22.95
N ALA A 34 18.37 -6.04 24.03
CA ALA A 34 17.59 -6.16 25.26
C ALA A 34 17.22 -4.75 25.77
N PRO A 35 15.94 -4.47 26.07
CA PRO A 35 15.51 -3.14 26.47
C PRO A 35 16.08 -2.81 27.86
N THR A 36 16.83 -1.72 27.96
CA THR A 36 17.23 -1.10 29.24
C THR A 36 16.03 -0.48 29.97
N PHE A 37 14.95 -0.20 29.25
CA PHE A 37 13.71 0.37 29.76
C PHE A 37 12.52 -0.28 29.05
N THR A 38 11.51 -0.71 29.80
CA THR A 38 10.27 -1.26 29.23
C THR A 38 9.14 -0.26 29.49
N PRO A 39 8.61 0.42 28.45
CA PRO A 39 7.47 1.30 28.63
C PRO A 39 6.23 0.53 29.05
N SER A 40 5.34 1.18 29.81
CA SER A 40 4.08 0.57 30.28
C SER A 40 3.13 0.20 29.12
N LYS A 41 3.24 0.88 27.97
CA LYS A 41 2.48 0.62 26.74
C LYS A 41 3.35 0.85 25.52
N ASP A 42 3.53 -0.19 24.72
CA ASP A 42 4.17 -0.14 23.40
C ASP A 42 3.16 -0.65 22.36
N VAL A 43 2.59 0.27 21.58
CA VAL A 43 1.55 -0.02 20.58
C VAL A 43 2.08 -0.94 19.48
N LEU A 44 3.32 -0.72 19.01
CA LEU A 44 3.91 -1.51 17.93
C LEU A 44 4.20 -2.94 18.39
N LYS A 45 4.63 -3.11 19.64
CA LYS A 45 4.76 -4.43 20.27
C LYS A 45 3.42 -5.13 20.41
N GLY A 46 2.37 -4.40 20.83
CA GLY A 46 1.00 -4.93 20.93
C GLY A 46 0.41 -5.39 19.59
N LEU A 47 0.74 -4.69 18.49
CA LEU A 47 0.38 -5.06 17.13
C LEU A 47 1.30 -6.11 16.50
N HIS A 48 2.27 -6.65 17.24
CA HIS A 48 3.27 -7.61 16.76
C HIS A 48 4.14 -7.12 15.59
N LEU A 49 4.25 -5.79 15.39
CA LEU A 49 5.00 -5.18 14.30
C LEU A 49 6.52 -5.14 14.53
N THR A 50 6.97 -5.55 15.72
CA THR A 50 8.40 -5.65 16.08
C THR A 50 9.01 -7.03 15.81
N LYS A 51 8.20 -8.01 15.36
CA LYS A 51 8.68 -9.37 15.07
C LYS A 51 9.51 -9.40 13.78
N ARG A 52 10.49 -10.31 13.71
CA ARG A 52 11.42 -10.49 12.57
C ARG A 52 10.75 -10.55 11.20
N HIS A 53 9.56 -11.15 11.12
CA HIS A 53 8.83 -11.35 9.86
C HIS A 53 7.65 -10.39 9.67
N ALA A 54 7.42 -9.45 10.59
CA ALA A 54 6.27 -8.55 10.52
C ALA A 54 6.27 -7.73 9.22
N THR A 55 7.43 -7.19 8.83
CA THR A 55 7.59 -6.42 7.60
C THR A 55 7.25 -7.23 6.35
N LEU A 56 7.65 -8.51 6.30
CA LEU A 56 7.30 -9.40 5.18
C LEU A 56 5.79 -9.62 5.10
N VAL A 57 5.15 -9.90 6.23
CA VAL A 57 3.70 -10.15 6.29
C VAL A 57 2.92 -8.90 5.86
N VAL A 58 3.34 -7.72 6.33
CA VAL A 58 2.68 -6.44 6.01
C VAL A 58 2.88 -6.05 4.54
N LEU A 59 4.07 -6.28 3.97
CA LEU A 59 4.36 -5.89 2.58
C LEU A 59 3.95 -6.94 1.55
N ALA A 60 3.72 -8.21 1.93
CA ALA A 60 3.39 -9.27 0.97
C ALA A 60 2.19 -8.93 0.07
N PRO A 61 1.05 -8.40 0.56
CA PRO A 61 -0.05 -7.99 -0.31
C PRO A 61 0.36 -6.92 -1.32
N THR A 62 1.10 -5.89 -0.87
CA THR A 62 1.62 -4.83 -1.76
C THR A 62 2.57 -5.39 -2.81
N ALA A 63 3.45 -6.31 -2.41
CA ALA A 63 4.40 -6.96 -3.30
C ALA A 63 3.70 -7.79 -4.39
N LEU A 64 2.62 -8.48 -4.05
CA LEU A 64 1.80 -9.22 -5.02
C LEU A 64 1.11 -8.28 -6.02
N LEU A 65 0.54 -7.17 -5.53
CA LEU A 65 -0.05 -6.14 -6.40
C LEU A 65 1.01 -5.51 -7.32
N ALA A 66 2.19 -5.20 -6.80
CA ALA A 66 3.29 -4.65 -7.57
C ALA A 66 3.81 -5.64 -8.62
N LEU A 67 3.91 -6.93 -8.29
CA LEU A 67 4.29 -7.98 -9.24
C LEU A 67 3.26 -8.11 -10.36
N HIS A 68 1.97 -8.10 -10.01
CA HIS A 68 0.90 -8.14 -11.00
C HIS A 68 0.91 -6.90 -11.90
N MET A 69 1.08 -5.72 -11.32
CA MET A 69 1.18 -4.45 -12.04
C MET A 69 2.39 -4.41 -12.97
N ALA A 70 3.55 -4.91 -12.52
CA ALA A 70 4.76 -5.03 -13.34
C ALA A 70 4.55 -6.00 -14.52
N TYR A 71 3.89 -7.14 -14.29
CA TYR A 71 3.51 -8.06 -15.35
C TYR A 71 2.59 -7.39 -16.39
N LEU A 72 1.56 -6.68 -15.94
CA LEU A 72 0.64 -5.96 -16.81
C LEU A 72 1.31 -4.80 -17.57
N ALA A 73 2.32 -4.16 -16.99
CA ALA A 73 3.09 -3.15 -17.69
C ALA A 73 3.94 -3.74 -18.83
N LEU A 74 4.55 -4.91 -18.60
CA LEU A 74 5.33 -5.64 -19.61
C LEU A 74 4.44 -6.20 -20.72
N TYR A 75 3.26 -6.70 -20.35
CA TYR A 75 2.32 -7.35 -21.26
C TYR A 75 0.91 -6.74 -21.11
N PRO A 76 0.69 -5.51 -21.60
CA PRO A 76 -0.59 -4.84 -21.44
C PRO A 76 -1.71 -5.61 -22.13
N PRO A 77 -2.82 -5.90 -21.44
CA PRO A 77 -3.96 -6.57 -22.05
C PRO A 77 -4.62 -5.68 -23.11
N ALA A 78 -5.13 -6.31 -24.18
CA ALA A 78 -5.84 -5.60 -25.24
C ALA A 78 -7.07 -4.86 -24.70
N HIS A 79 -7.83 -5.51 -23.81
CA HIS A 79 -8.98 -4.95 -23.12
C HIS A 79 -8.78 -5.04 -21.61
N THR A 80 -8.94 -3.92 -20.91
CA THR A 80 -8.87 -3.88 -19.45
C THR A 80 -9.67 -2.71 -18.91
N ARG A 81 -10.19 -2.88 -17.69
CA ARG A 81 -10.83 -1.83 -16.90
C ARG A 81 -9.81 -1.02 -16.09
N ILE A 82 -8.58 -1.50 -16.00
CA ILE A 82 -7.48 -0.83 -15.31
C ILE A 82 -7.14 0.45 -16.07
N ASN A 83 -7.02 1.55 -15.34
CA ASN A 83 -6.53 2.81 -15.87
C ASN A 83 -5.11 2.63 -16.43
N ARG A 84 -4.95 2.75 -17.75
CA ARG A 84 -3.68 2.52 -18.45
C ARG A 84 -2.57 3.47 -18.01
N ALA A 85 -2.90 4.68 -17.53
CA ALA A 85 -1.91 5.60 -16.99
C ALA A 85 -1.19 5.03 -15.76
N LEU A 86 -1.83 4.10 -15.04
CA LEU A 86 -1.20 3.40 -13.92
C LEU A 86 -0.27 2.27 -14.38
N LEU A 87 -0.36 1.81 -15.63
CA LEU A 87 0.50 0.73 -16.15
C LEU A 87 1.73 1.24 -16.93
N THR A 88 1.95 2.56 -16.94
CA THR A 88 3.04 3.21 -17.69
C THR A 88 3.70 4.31 -16.87
N TRP A 89 4.79 4.88 -17.40
CA TRP A 89 5.29 6.17 -16.93
C TRP A 89 4.29 7.27 -17.23
N SER A 90 3.55 7.68 -16.19
CA SER A 90 2.62 8.81 -16.22
C SER A 90 2.82 9.67 -14.99
N PRO A 91 2.29 10.90 -14.92
CA PRO A 91 2.37 11.69 -13.69
C PRO A 91 1.81 10.95 -12.46
N ALA A 92 0.78 10.11 -12.65
CA ALA A 92 0.15 9.35 -11.58
C ALA A 92 1.06 8.27 -10.98
N THR A 93 2.04 7.76 -11.73
CA THR A 93 2.99 6.74 -11.25
C THR A 93 4.38 7.32 -10.99
N LEU A 94 4.82 8.27 -11.82
CA LEU A 94 6.11 8.94 -11.71
C LEU A 94 6.22 9.74 -10.41
N LEU A 95 5.20 10.54 -10.05
CA LEU A 95 5.24 11.35 -8.84
C LEU A 95 5.36 10.50 -7.56
N PRO A 96 4.51 9.49 -7.31
CA PRO A 96 4.66 8.65 -6.12
C PRO A 96 5.93 7.79 -6.17
N LEU A 97 6.38 7.30 -7.34
CA LEU A 97 7.66 6.57 -7.43
C LEU A 97 8.85 7.47 -7.10
N ALA A 98 8.89 8.69 -7.65
CA ALA A 98 9.95 9.65 -7.39
C ALA A 98 9.97 10.08 -5.92
N LEU A 99 8.80 10.34 -5.33
CA LEU A 99 8.70 10.68 -3.91
C LEU A 99 9.09 9.50 -3.01
N LEU A 100 8.68 8.28 -3.36
CA LEU A 100 8.99 7.07 -2.62
C LEU A 100 10.49 6.76 -2.63
N LEU A 101 11.07 6.63 -3.83
CA LEU A 101 12.47 6.26 -4.03
C LEU A 101 13.44 7.40 -3.74
N GLY A 102 13.04 8.65 -4.00
CA GLY A 102 13.90 9.83 -3.88
C GLY A 102 13.82 10.53 -2.53
N VAL A 103 12.73 10.35 -1.76
CA VAL A 103 12.54 11.06 -0.48
C VAL A 103 12.17 10.12 0.65
N ALA A 104 11.06 9.38 0.54
CA ALA A 104 10.53 8.61 1.66
C ALA A 104 11.51 7.53 2.13
N ILE A 105 12.03 6.70 1.22
CA ILE A 105 13.00 5.66 1.53
C ILE A 105 14.33 6.27 2.02
N PRO A 106 14.97 7.22 1.31
CA PRO A 106 16.19 7.86 1.79
C PRO A 106 16.06 8.50 3.17
N LEU A 107 14.93 9.14 3.49
CA LEU A 107 14.67 9.73 4.80
C LEU A 107 14.70 8.67 5.92
N ARG A 108 14.15 7.47 5.65
CA ARG A 108 14.21 6.35 6.60
C ARG A 108 15.64 5.87 6.82
N LEU A 109 16.38 5.69 5.73
CA LEU A 109 17.74 5.18 5.76
C LEU A 109 18.69 6.18 6.42
N GLN A 110 18.47 7.49 6.23
CA GLN A 110 19.20 8.53 6.97
C GLN A 110 18.88 8.49 8.46
N ALA A 111 17.61 8.30 8.85
CA ALA A 111 17.25 8.13 10.25
C ALA A 111 17.97 6.92 10.89
N TYR A 112 18.14 5.82 10.13
CA TYR A 112 18.91 4.65 10.55
C TYR A 112 20.40 4.97 10.67
N ALA A 113 20.97 5.66 9.69
CA ALA A 113 22.39 6.01 9.68
C ALA A 113 22.76 6.93 10.85
N VAL A 114 21.91 7.92 11.19
CA VAL A 114 22.17 8.87 12.29
C VAL A 114 21.98 8.20 13.65
N LEU A 115 20.90 7.43 13.86
CA LEU A 115 20.65 6.79 15.14
C LEU A 115 21.53 5.55 15.37
N GLY A 116 21.98 4.89 14.31
CA GLY A 116 22.82 3.69 14.37
C GLY A 116 22.21 2.61 15.27
N ALA A 117 23.00 2.13 16.23
CA ALA A 117 22.58 1.12 17.21
C ALA A 117 21.43 1.59 18.14
N ASN A 118 21.16 2.89 18.23
CA ASN A 118 20.04 3.43 18.99
C ASN A 118 18.70 3.34 18.23
N PHE A 119 18.70 2.97 16.95
CA PHE A 119 17.46 2.77 16.20
C PHE A 119 16.79 1.46 16.60
N THR A 120 15.64 1.55 17.27
CA THR A 120 14.84 0.39 17.69
C THR A 120 13.38 0.56 17.26
N PHE A 121 12.76 -0.54 16.82
CA PHE A 121 11.31 -0.55 16.55
C PHE A 121 10.49 -0.67 17.85
N ALA A 122 11.07 -1.30 18.87
CA ALA A 122 10.52 -1.31 20.22
C ALA A 122 11.00 -0.06 20.96
N LEU A 123 10.15 0.55 21.78
CA LEU A 123 10.55 1.74 22.55
C LEU A 123 11.62 1.37 23.58
N THR A 124 12.83 1.92 23.42
CA THR A 124 13.96 1.79 24.35
C THR A 124 14.45 3.17 24.77
N ALA A 125 14.93 3.30 26.01
CA ALA A 125 15.56 4.55 26.45
C ALA A 125 16.86 4.80 25.66
N PRO A 126 16.99 5.93 24.95
CA PRO A 126 18.20 6.22 24.20
C PRO A 126 19.33 6.64 25.14
N GLN A 127 20.58 6.37 24.74
CA GLN A 127 21.76 6.84 25.48
C GLN A 127 22.08 8.32 25.19
N THR A 128 21.71 8.80 24.00
CA THR A 128 22.01 10.15 23.52
C THR A 128 20.81 10.72 22.78
N LEU A 129 20.56 12.02 22.94
CA LEU A 129 19.59 12.76 22.12
C LEU A 129 20.31 13.31 20.88
N TYR A 130 19.83 12.94 19.69
CA TYR A 130 20.38 13.43 18.42
C TYR A 130 19.59 14.64 17.93
N THR A 131 20.30 15.74 17.68
CA THR A 131 19.71 17.01 17.19
C THR A 131 20.32 17.50 15.88
N ASP A 132 21.27 16.73 15.30
CA ASP A 132 21.99 17.11 14.08
C ASP A 132 21.40 16.45 12.82
N GLY A 133 21.91 16.85 11.65
CA GLY A 133 21.53 16.26 10.37
C GLY A 133 20.03 16.47 10.09
N VAL A 134 19.29 15.40 9.80
CA VAL A 134 17.85 15.51 9.54
C VAL A 134 17.03 15.84 10.82
N TYR A 135 17.55 15.50 11.99
CA TYR A 135 16.86 15.71 13.28
C TYR A 135 16.79 17.18 13.69
N GLN A 136 17.60 18.07 13.08
CA GLN A 136 17.49 19.51 13.30
C GLN A 136 16.21 20.11 12.66
N TYR A 137 15.64 19.43 11.66
CA TYR A 137 14.47 19.90 10.91
C TYR A 137 13.20 19.11 11.24
N ILE A 138 13.33 17.81 11.52
CA ILE A 138 12.21 16.89 11.73
C ILE A 138 12.49 16.07 12.99
N GLN A 139 11.64 16.17 14.01
CA GLN A 139 11.80 15.41 15.26
C GLN A 139 11.63 13.90 15.06
N HIS A 140 10.79 13.49 14.10
CA HIS A 140 10.45 12.10 13.83
C HIS A 140 10.61 11.71 12.35
N PRO A 141 11.82 11.82 11.78
CA PRO A 141 12.06 11.59 10.35
C PRO A 141 11.67 10.17 9.94
N GLY A 142 11.86 9.19 10.83
CA GLY A 142 11.40 7.82 10.62
C GLY A 142 9.88 7.69 10.47
N TYR A 143 9.08 8.39 11.28
CA TYR A 143 7.63 8.35 11.17
C TYR A 143 7.11 9.17 9.99
N THR A 144 7.72 10.32 9.70
CA THR A 144 7.44 11.09 8.49
C THR A 144 7.65 10.25 7.24
N SER A 145 8.79 9.56 7.15
CA SER A 145 9.08 8.61 6.08
C SER A 145 8.03 7.49 5.98
N PHE A 146 7.62 6.91 7.11
CA PHE A 146 6.62 5.84 7.14
C PHE A 146 5.28 6.29 6.54
N VAL A 147 4.79 7.48 6.92
CA VAL A 147 3.55 8.06 6.38
C VAL A 147 3.66 8.30 4.88
N MET A 148 4.78 8.85 4.42
CA MET A 148 5.02 9.07 2.98
C MET A 148 5.05 7.75 2.20
N LEU A 149 5.71 6.72 2.73
CA LEU A 149 5.77 5.39 2.13
C LEU A 149 4.37 4.79 1.97
N VAL A 150 3.55 4.85 3.02
CA VAL A 150 2.15 4.36 2.97
C VAL A 150 1.34 5.13 1.92
N ALA A 151 1.45 6.46 1.89
CA ALA A 151 0.73 7.29 0.91
C ALA A 151 1.16 6.98 -0.54
N CYS A 152 2.47 6.82 -0.80
CA CYS A 152 2.98 6.48 -2.13
C CYS A 152 2.54 5.07 -2.56
N HIS A 153 2.60 4.08 -1.66
CA HIS A 153 2.09 2.74 -1.97
C HIS A 153 0.59 2.74 -2.23
N TRP A 154 -0.18 3.54 -1.50
CA TRP A 154 -1.61 3.69 -1.77
C TRP A 154 -1.87 4.25 -3.16
N ALA A 155 -1.17 5.33 -3.51
CA ALA A 155 -1.27 5.96 -4.83
C ALA A 155 -0.86 5.04 -5.98
N LEU A 156 0.08 4.11 -5.76
CA LEU A 156 0.56 3.18 -6.77
C LEU A 156 -0.29 1.90 -6.88
N PHE A 157 -0.61 1.26 -5.76
CA PHE A 157 -1.07 -0.14 -5.76
C PHE A 157 -2.51 -0.33 -5.27
N TYR A 158 -3.04 0.62 -4.49
CA TYR A 158 -4.36 0.50 -3.83
C TYR A 158 -5.41 1.47 -4.41
N ARG A 159 -5.19 1.93 -5.64
CA ARG A 159 -6.21 2.67 -6.38
C ARG A 159 -7.29 1.71 -6.88
N THR A 160 -8.55 2.09 -6.69
CA THR A 160 -9.72 1.31 -7.13
C THR A 160 -9.82 1.19 -8.65
N ASP A 161 -9.28 2.14 -9.41
CA ASP A 161 -9.15 2.08 -10.88
C ASP A 161 -7.82 1.44 -11.34
N GLY A 162 -6.99 0.98 -10.41
CA GLY A 162 -5.67 0.39 -10.66
C GLY A 162 -5.65 -1.12 -10.72
N VAL A 163 -4.48 -1.71 -10.45
CA VAL A 163 -4.27 -3.18 -10.45
C VAL A 163 -5.20 -3.92 -9.49
N GLN A 164 -5.64 -3.26 -8.42
CA GLN A 164 -6.60 -3.79 -7.47
C GLN A 164 -7.95 -4.13 -8.13
N SER A 165 -8.39 -3.37 -9.15
CA SER A 165 -9.63 -3.67 -9.89
C SER A 165 -9.64 -5.03 -10.58
N ALA A 166 -8.47 -5.59 -10.89
CA ALA A 166 -8.38 -6.93 -11.47
C ALA A 166 -8.57 -8.05 -10.44
N TRP A 167 -8.44 -7.72 -9.15
CA TRP A 167 -8.61 -8.66 -8.04
C TRP A 167 -10.01 -8.59 -7.44
N PHE A 168 -10.67 -7.43 -7.59
CA PHE A 168 -12.02 -7.21 -7.10
C PHE A 168 -12.97 -6.93 -8.26
N SER A 169 -13.84 -7.89 -8.56
CA SER A 169 -14.85 -7.72 -9.59
C SER A 169 -16.04 -6.92 -9.04
N GLU A 170 -15.93 -5.60 -8.98
CA GLU A 170 -17.06 -4.71 -8.62
C GLU A 170 -18.31 -4.99 -9.49
N GLY A 171 -18.09 -5.45 -10.72
CA GLY A 171 -19.16 -5.82 -11.65
C GLY A 171 -19.88 -7.14 -11.34
N VAL A 172 -19.29 -8.10 -10.63
CA VAL A 172 -19.94 -9.40 -10.39
C VAL A 172 -21.03 -9.27 -9.34
N TYR A 173 -20.74 -8.61 -8.21
CA TYR A 173 -21.74 -8.39 -7.17
C TYR A 173 -22.85 -7.46 -7.67
N ALA A 174 -22.51 -6.34 -8.31
CA ALA A 174 -23.53 -5.44 -8.86
C ALA A 174 -24.40 -6.11 -9.95
N ARG A 175 -23.80 -6.97 -10.79
CA ARG A 175 -24.55 -7.77 -11.77
C ARG A 175 -25.44 -8.80 -11.08
N ARG A 176 -24.90 -9.51 -10.08
CA ARG A 176 -25.63 -10.52 -9.32
C ARG A 176 -26.84 -9.93 -8.61
N VAL A 177 -26.68 -8.76 -7.99
CA VAL A 177 -27.78 -8.03 -7.35
C VAL A 177 -28.86 -7.68 -8.37
N ARG A 178 -28.50 -7.16 -9.55
CA ARG A 178 -29.50 -6.88 -10.60
C ARG A 178 -30.21 -8.14 -11.11
N GLU A 179 -29.49 -9.25 -11.25
CA GLU A 179 -30.06 -10.54 -11.65
C GLU A 179 -31.03 -11.06 -10.57
N GLU A 180 -30.68 -10.94 -9.29
CA GLU A 180 -31.54 -11.31 -8.17
C GLU A 180 -32.78 -10.40 -8.07
N GLU A 181 -32.61 -9.09 -8.17
CA GLU A 181 -33.72 -8.12 -8.17
C GLU A 181 -34.69 -8.37 -9.33
N GLY A 182 -34.18 -8.63 -10.54
CA GLY A 182 -35.02 -8.98 -11.69
C GLY A 182 -35.80 -10.28 -11.47
N MET A 183 -35.18 -11.29 -10.86
CA MET A 183 -35.85 -12.54 -10.50
C MET A 183 -36.93 -12.33 -9.43
N LEU A 184 -36.65 -11.56 -8.38
CA LEU A 184 -37.59 -11.29 -7.29
C LEU A 184 -38.78 -10.44 -7.77
N SER A 185 -38.52 -9.39 -8.55
CA SER A 185 -39.57 -8.60 -9.20
C SER A 185 -40.48 -9.50 -10.07
N GLY A 186 -39.89 -10.41 -10.85
CA GLY A 186 -40.66 -11.35 -11.67
C GLY A 186 -41.50 -12.37 -10.90
N LEU A 187 -41.04 -12.82 -9.71
CA LEU A 187 -41.76 -13.80 -8.90
C LEU A 187 -42.84 -13.20 -7.99
N PHE A 188 -42.60 -11.99 -7.46
CA PHE A 188 -43.41 -11.40 -6.41
C PHE A 188 -44.15 -10.12 -6.83
N GLY A 189 -43.84 -9.55 -8.00
CA GLY A 189 -44.55 -8.43 -8.60
C GLY A 189 -44.73 -7.24 -7.65
N ALA A 190 -45.97 -6.78 -7.50
CA ALA A 190 -46.33 -5.61 -6.70
C ALA A 190 -45.84 -5.66 -5.24
N VAL A 191 -45.75 -6.84 -4.63
CA VAL A 191 -45.24 -7.00 -3.26
C VAL A 191 -43.75 -6.65 -3.19
N TRP A 192 -42.99 -7.05 -4.22
CA TRP A 192 -41.58 -6.69 -4.32
C TRP A 192 -41.41 -5.22 -4.67
N ASP A 193 -42.21 -4.67 -5.59
CA ASP A 193 -42.13 -3.25 -5.97
C ASP A 193 -42.36 -2.32 -4.77
N GLU A 194 -43.39 -2.59 -3.96
CA GLU A 194 -43.69 -1.81 -2.75
C GLU A 194 -42.59 -1.93 -1.71
N TRP A 195 -42.09 -3.13 -1.44
CA TRP A 195 -40.99 -3.34 -0.50
C TRP A 195 -39.68 -2.69 -0.99
N HIS A 196 -39.34 -2.85 -2.28
CA HIS A 196 -38.11 -2.34 -2.87
C HIS A 196 -38.10 -0.81 -2.93
N ALA A 197 -39.25 -0.16 -3.17
CA ALA A 197 -39.38 1.30 -3.11
C ALA A 197 -39.13 1.88 -1.71
N ASN A 198 -39.37 1.09 -0.66
CA ASN A 198 -39.26 1.52 0.73
C ASN A 198 -37.99 1.02 1.44
N THR A 199 -37.10 0.31 0.74
CA THR A 199 -35.89 -0.28 1.33
C THR A 199 -34.64 0.07 0.54
N ALA A 200 -33.51 0.24 1.23
CA ALA A 200 -32.23 0.50 0.59
C ALA A 200 -31.58 -0.80 0.10
N ARG A 201 -30.87 -0.76 -1.03
CA ARG A 201 -30.17 -1.93 -1.59
C ARG A 201 -29.08 -2.48 -0.67
N PHE A 202 -28.31 -1.61 -0.03
CA PHE A 202 -27.17 -2.01 0.81
C PHE A 202 -27.17 -1.32 2.16
N VAL A 203 -27.04 0.00 2.19
CA VAL A 203 -26.97 0.80 3.41
C VAL A 203 -28.02 1.91 3.32
N PRO A 204 -28.91 2.07 4.32
CA PRO A 204 -29.85 3.18 4.33
C PRO A 204 -29.13 4.52 4.11
N TYR A 205 -29.70 5.36 3.23
CA TYR A 205 -29.17 6.69 2.86
C TYR A 205 -27.86 6.71 2.06
N VAL A 206 -27.37 5.53 1.62
CA VAL A 206 -26.25 5.40 0.67
C VAL A 206 -26.76 4.61 -0.52
N PHE A 207 -26.60 5.14 -1.73
CA PHE A 207 -27.13 4.59 -2.98
C PHE A 207 -26.82 3.09 -3.20
#